data_AF-A0A520MUQ6-F1
#
_entry.id   AF-A0A520MUQ6-F1
#
_cell.length_a   1.000
_cell.length_b   1.000
_cell.length_c   1.000
_cell.angle_alpha   90.00
_cell.angle_beta   90.00
_cell.angle_gamma   90.00
#
_symmetry.space_group_name_H-M   'P 1'
#
loop_
_entity.id
_entity.type
_entity.pdbx_description
1 polymer ?
#
loop_
_entity_poly.entity_id
_entity_poly.type
_entity_poly.pdbx_seq_one_letter_code
_entity_poly.pdbx_strand_id
1 'polypeptide(L)'
;METSQHLFKELEEAEKLFSDGAIKNAQKKVRNVLKQSRALSKIPNKLRHKINAATSKSRYFDEISSFAANPKRDSLIDEINTLINNPLDNPKKHAHVIHDIQAQWQLLDISSKPASKQQWLKFNELTNKAWEPCKEYFEEIKEIKLNNAKEREILINEINEYVNQNEKKWRNAKDLIIYLQKIFQRWQKFTPVLDDDFIVLKNKFFEAKKPINEEIKKQENNNAKAKELLIEKVAQINNEDSQICINEFKKLKDEWMKIGIAGKKTDKILWDKFNKNADRFFEEKKQIINDEIELIKNLNKELNEGAKSISIVNDELLKIQNVKNTQEFKKIISDIRKQSDKLKIEKKEKKAETYKNIYASLIKKDGVDNIPNIFSSSVTNSYTNNKSNESELYYVCIKLEILAGVDSLKKDLELRNSIQLELLSNKFNKSNKSMPNDLESLLLHFINHFSIKDEKDIHKKLWKRIEKCIEILI
;
A
#
# COMPACT_ATOMS: atom_id res chain seq x y z
N MET A 1 10.28 13.79 88.24
CA MET A 1 8.94 14.37 87.99
C MET A 1 8.68 14.63 86.50
N GLU A 2 9.67 15.09 85.74
CA GLU A 2 9.56 15.39 84.30
C GLU A 2 9.09 14.20 83.43
N THR A 3 9.56 12.99 83.72
CA THR A 3 9.15 11.77 83.00
C THR A 3 7.65 11.49 83.12
N SER A 4 7.02 11.79 84.26
CA SER A 4 5.58 11.61 84.42
C SER A 4 4.75 12.64 83.66
N GLN A 5 5.21 13.89 83.56
CA GLN A 5 4.54 14.95 82.81
C GLN A 5 4.58 14.70 81.29
N HIS A 6 5.72 14.20 80.78
CA HIS A 6 5.85 13.79 79.38
C HIS A 6 4.83 12.70 79.02
N LEU A 7 4.67 11.66 79.86
CA LEU A 7 3.69 10.58 79.63
C LEU A 7 2.24 11.08 79.65
N PHE A 8 1.91 12.07 80.49
CA PHE A 8 0.58 12.68 80.47
C PHE A 8 0.31 13.41 79.16
N LYS A 9 1.29 14.15 78.64
CA LYS A 9 1.19 14.85 77.36
C LYS A 9 1.03 13.89 76.19
N GLU A 10 1.78 12.79 76.17
CA GLU A 10 1.62 11.74 75.15
C GLU A 10 0.24 11.07 75.18
N LEU A 11 -0.37 10.90 76.37
CA LEU A 11 -1.74 10.38 76.49
C LEU A 11 -2.79 11.39 76.02
N GLU A 12 -2.60 12.69 76.25
CA GLU A 12 -3.50 13.73 75.73
C GLU A 12 -3.45 13.83 74.21
N GLU A 13 -2.24 13.71 73.65
CA GLU A 13 -2.06 13.62 72.20
C GLU A 13 -2.72 12.35 71.63
N ALA A 14 -2.65 11.21 72.34
CA ALA A 14 -3.35 10.00 71.94
C ALA A 14 -4.88 10.16 71.99
N GLU A 15 -5.42 10.83 73.02
CA GLU A 15 -6.86 11.09 73.16
C GLU A 15 -7.39 12.00 72.05
N LYS A 16 -6.63 13.03 71.65
CA LYS A 16 -6.93 13.87 70.48
C LYS A 16 -6.94 13.04 69.21
N LEU A 17 -5.88 12.28 68.95
CA LEU A 17 -5.80 11.41 67.77
C LEU A 17 -6.93 10.37 67.69
N PHE A 18 -7.41 9.84 68.82
CA PHE A 18 -8.59 8.97 68.82
C PHE A 18 -9.88 9.71 68.44
N SER A 19 -10.01 10.98 68.83
CA SER A 19 -11.19 11.81 68.54
C SER A 19 -11.17 12.32 67.10
N ASP A 20 -9.98 12.59 66.57
CA ASP A 20 -9.73 13.00 65.18
C ASP A 20 -9.79 11.81 64.19
N GLY A 21 -10.07 10.60 64.67
CA GLY A 21 -10.16 9.39 63.84
C GLY A 21 -8.83 8.76 63.43
N ALA A 22 -7.68 9.30 63.86
CA ALA A 22 -6.34 8.76 63.63
C ALA A 22 -6.01 7.58 64.58
N ILE A 23 -6.86 6.55 64.57
CA ILE A 23 -6.90 5.46 65.56
C ILE A 23 -5.54 4.76 65.72
N LYS A 24 -4.88 4.35 64.63
CA LYS A 24 -3.58 3.64 64.71
C LYS A 24 -2.47 4.48 65.33
N ASN A 25 -2.43 5.78 65.02
CA ASN A 25 -1.43 6.70 65.56
C ASN A 25 -1.65 6.88 67.07
N ALA A 26 -2.91 6.99 67.49
CA ALA A 26 -3.29 7.02 68.89
C ALA A 26 -2.88 5.72 69.62
N GLN A 27 -3.20 4.55 69.07
CA GLN A 27 -2.82 3.25 69.63
C GLN A 27 -1.30 3.08 69.76
N LYS A 28 -0.52 3.55 68.77
CA LYS A 28 0.95 3.54 68.83
C LYS A 28 1.47 4.36 70.02
N LYS A 29 0.92 5.56 70.23
CA LYS A 29 1.27 6.39 71.40
C LYS A 29 0.88 5.72 72.72
N VAL A 30 -0.31 5.13 72.81
CA VAL A 30 -0.73 4.38 74.01
C VAL A 30 0.22 3.20 74.30
N ARG A 31 0.64 2.44 73.29
CA ARG A 31 1.61 1.34 73.45
C ARG A 31 2.98 1.84 73.92
N ASN A 32 3.46 2.97 73.38
CA ASN A 32 4.72 3.58 73.81
C ASN A 32 4.66 4.04 75.27
N VAL A 33 3.58 4.72 75.67
CA VAL A 33 3.34 5.13 77.05
C VAL A 33 3.29 3.93 77.98
N LEU A 34 2.58 2.85 77.59
CA LEU A 34 2.54 1.61 78.38
C LEU A 34 3.94 1.01 78.56
N LYS A 35 4.77 0.98 77.51
CA LYS A 35 6.16 0.49 77.57
C LYS A 35 7.00 1.34 78.51
N GLN A 36 6.95 2.66 78.38
CA GLN A 36 7.69 3.60 79.22
C GLN A 36 7.21 3.57 80.68
N SER A 37 5.90 3.37 80.92
CA SER A 37 5.35 3.29 82.28
C SER A 37 5.81 2.07 83.06
N ARG A 38 6.16 0.97 82.38
CA ARG A 38 6.70 -0.25 83.01
C ARG A 38 8.12 -0.08 83.55
N ALA A 39 8.85 0.94 83.07
CA ALA A 39 10.18 1.26 83.54
C ALA A 39 10.17 2.15 84.82
N LEU A 40 8.99 2.60 85.26
CA LEU A 40 8.85 3.40 86.48
C LEU A 40 8.72 2.49 87.71
N SER A 41 9.50 2.77 88.76
CA SER A 41 9.44 2.03 90.03
C SER A 41 8.11 2.18 90.77
N LYS A 42 7.41 3.31 90.59
CA LYS A 42 6.07 3.55 91.13
C LYS A 42 5.25 4.44 90.19
N ILE A 43 4.10 3.96 89.75
CA ILE A 43 3.20 4.70 88.85
C ILE A 43 2.20 5.52 89.69
N PRO A 44 2.13 6.86 89.51
CA PRO A 44 1.12 7.68 90.19
C PRO A 44 -0.32 7.25 89.83
N ASN A 45 -1.23 7.24 90.81
CA ASN A 45 -2.62 6.79 90.58
C ASN A 45 -3.32 7.55 89.43
N LYS A 46 -3.14 8.88 89.35
CA LYS A 46 -3.70 9.69 88.26
C LYS A 46 -3.20 9.26 86.88
N LEU A 47 -1.92 8.89 86.77
CA LEU A 47 -1.33 8.40 85.51
C LEU A 47 -1.87 7.01 85.19
N ARG A 48 -1.98 6.13 86.19
CA ARG A 48 -2.57 4.80 86.05
C ARG A 48 -4.01 4.85 85.54
N HIS A 49 -4.85 5.74 86.08
CA HIS A 49 -6.23 5.90 85.60
C HIS A 49 -6.27 6.36 84.13
N LYS A 50 -5.43 7.32 83.74
CA LYS A 50 -5.39 7.82 82.36
C LYS A 50 -4.86 6.77 81.37
N ILE A 51 -3.82 6.03 81.75
CA ILE A 51 -3.31 4.88 80.99
C ILE A 51 -4.42 3.83 80.81
N ASN A 52 -5.15 3.50 81.86
CA ASN A 52 -6.26 2.54 81.79
C ASN A 52 -7.36 3.04 80.86
N ALA A 53 -7.77 4.31 80.95
CA ALA A 53 -8.79 4.89 80.08
C ALA A 53 -8.38 4.87 78.60
N ALA A 54 -7.15 5.30 78.28
CA ALA A 54 -6.62 5.26 76.93
C ALA A 54 -6.44 3.83 76.40
N THR A 55 -6.08 2.88 77.28
CA THR A 55 -6.00 1.45 76.94
C THR A 55 -7.36 0.86 76.65
N SER A 56 -8.38 1.18 77.44
CA SER A 56 -9.76 0.76 77.19
C SER A 56 -10.30 1.34 75.88
N LYS A 57 -10.02 2.62 75.59
CA LYS A 57 -10.38 3.25 74.30
C LYS A 57 -9.66 2.58 73.13
N SER A 58 -8.38 2.23 73.29
CA SER A 58 -7.63 1.44 72.30
C SER A 58 -8.28 0.09 72.02
N ARG A 59 -8.70 -0.63 73.08
CA ARG A 59 -9.37 -1.95 72.96
C ARG A 59 -10.74 -1.84 72.29
N TYR A 60 -11.51 -0.82 72.63
CA TYR A 60 -12.81 -0.55 72.00
C TYR A 60 -12.69 -0.39 70.48
N PHE A 61 -11.73 0.41 70.00
CA PHE A 61 -11.49 0.54 68.56
C PHE A 61 -10.94 -0.74 67.92
N ASP A 62 -10.13 -1.52 68.64
CA ASP A 62 -9.72 -2.85 68.17
C ASP A 62 -10.94 -3.77 67.99
N GLU A 63 -11.87 -3.80 68.95
CA GLU A 63 -13.11 -4.58 68.90
C GLU A 63 -14.04 -4.15 67.75
N ILE A 64 -14.24 -2.84 67.56
CA ILE A 64 -15.01 -2.33 66.41
C ILE A 64 -14.36 -2.74 65.10
N SER A 65 -13.04 -2.57 64.99
CA SER A 65 -12.32 -2.92 63.76
C SER A 65 -12.40 -4.42 63.47
N SER A 66 -12.31 -5.27 64.50
CA SER A 66 -12.47 -6.72 64.38
C SER A 66 -13.91 -7.10 64.01
N PHE A 67 -14.91 -6.44 64.59
CA PHE A 67 -16.31 -6.69 64.27
C PHE A 67 -16.61 -6.43 62.79
N ALA A 68 -16.02 -5.40 62.19
CA ALA A 68 -16.18 -5.10 60.77
C ALA A 68 -15.30 -5.97 59.84
N ALA A 69 -14.10 -6.36 60.28
CA ALA A 69 -13.14 -7.07 59.44
C ALA A 69 -13.28 -8.60 59.49
N ASN A 70 -13.70 -9.19 60.60
CA ASN A 70 -13.81 -10.64 60.75
C ASN A 70 -14.82 -11.27 59.78
N PRO A 71 -16.05 -10.73 59.60
CA PRO A 71 -16.99 -11.27 58.61
C PRO A 71 -16.44 -11.23 57.18
N LYS A 72 -15.65 -10.20 56.85
CA LYS A 72 -14.98 -10.10 55.54
C LYS A 72 -13.88 -11.15 55.39
N ARG A 73 -13.11 -11.43 56.46
CA ARG A 73 -12.11 -12.50 56.45
C ARG A 73 -12.77 -13.88 56.28
N ASP A 74 -13.90 -14.10 56.94
CA ASP A 74 -14.65 -15.35 56.78
C ASP A 74 -15.20 -15.47 55.35
N SER A 75 -15.69 -14.38 54.73
CA SER A 75 -16.04 -14.32 53.30
C SER A 75 -14.86 -14.67 52.39
N LEU A 76 -13.66 -14.14 52.64
CA LEU A 76 -12.46 -14.46 51.84
C LEU A 76 -12.06 -15.94 51.99
N ILE A 77 -12.25 -16.54 53.17
CA ILE A 77 -12.04 -17.97 53.40
C ILE A 77 -13.05 -18.79 52.59
N ASP A 78 -14.31 -18.38 52.56
CA ASP A 78 -15.34 -19.04 51.77
C ASP A 78 -15.09 -18.89 50.27
N GLU A 79 -14.67 -17.72 49.80
CA GLU A 79 -14.26 -17.49 48.41
C GLU A 79 -13.12 -18.42 47.99
N ILE A 80 -12.08 -18.60 48.81
CA ILE A 80 -11.02 -19.58 48.52
C ILE A 80 -11.57 -21.00 48.50
N ASN A 81 -12.44 -21.38 49.44
CA ASN A 81 -13.06 -22.71 49.44
C ASN A 81 -13.87 -22.95 48.16
N THR A 82 -14.62 -21.94 47.69
CA THR A 82 -15.34 -22.05 46.41
C THR A 82 -14.40 -22.22 45.23
N LEU A 83 -13.25 -21.54 45.24
CA LEU A 83 -12.23 -21.64 44.20
C LEU A 83 -11.50 -23.00 44.21
N ILE A 84 -11.32 -23.62 45.37
CA ILE A 84 -10.79 -24.98 45.48
C ILE A 84 -11.79 -26.00 44.93
N ASN A 85 -13.07 -25.86 45.28
CA ASN A 85 -14.12 -26.79 44.84
C ASN A 85 -14.40 -26.66 43.33
N ASN A 86 -14.31 -25.45 42.78
CA ASN A 86 -14.53 -25.15 41.38
C ASN A 86 -13.29 -24.41 40.81
N PRO A 87 -12.18 -25.12 40.53
CA PRO A 87 -10.99 -24.52 39.98
C PRO A 87 -11.26 -23.95 38.59
N LEU A 88 -10.60 -22.85 38.24
CA LEU A 88 -10.72 -22.25 36.91
C LEU A 88 -9.84 -23.01 35.91
N ASP A 89 -10.35 -23.23 34.70
CA ASP A 89 -9.62 -23.92 33.61
C ASP A 89 -8.31 -23.22 33.20
N ASN A 90 -8.18 -21.91 33.46
CA ASN A 90 -7.00 -21.14 33.11
C ASN A 90 -6.11 -20.90 34.35
N PRO A 91 -4.93 -21.54 34.45
CA PRO A 91 -4.04 -21.43 35.61
C PRO A 91 -3.61 -19.99 35.92
N LYS A 92 -3.44 -19.14 34.91
CA LYS A 92 -3.08 -17.73 35.11
C LYS A 92 -4.21 -16.93 35.75
N LYS A 93 -5.45 -17.16 35.32
CA LYS A 93 -6.63 -16.49 35.92
C LYS A 93 -6.86 -17.00 37.34
N HIS A 94 -6.72 -18.31 37.56
CA HIS A 94 -6.79 -18.93 38.87
C HIS A 94 -5.78 -18.31 39.85
N ALA A 95 -4.52 -18.21 39.44
CA ALA A 95 -3.46 -17.54 40.21
C ALA A 95 -3.77 -16.07 40.53
N HIS A 96 -4.34 -15.32 39.58
CA HIS A 96 -4.72 -13.92 39.79
C HIS A 96 -5.78 -13.77 40.87
N VAL A 97 -6.82 -14.62 40.84
CA VAL A 97 -7.88 -14.61 41.86
C VAL A 97 -7.30 -14.92 43.25
N ILE A 98 -6.38 -15.89 43.35
CA ILE A 98 -5.72 -16.17 44.63
C ILE A 98 -4.93 -14.95 45.13
N HIS A 99 -4.19 -14.29 44.25
CA HIS A 99 -3.46 -13.07 44.59
C HIS A 99 -4.39 -11.93 45.01
N ASP A 100 -5.54 -11.75 44.36
CA ASP A 100 -6.52 -10.73 44.72
C ASP A 100 -7.08 -10.98 46.13
N ILE A 101 -7.43 -12.23 46.45
CA ILE A 101 -7.90 -12.61 47.78
C ILE A 101 -6.81 -12.38 48.83
N GLN A 102 -5.56 -12.77 48.54
CA GLN A 102 -4.41 -12.51 49.43
C GLN A 102 -4.19 -11.02 49.64
N ALA A 103 -4.31 -10.19 48.60
CA ALA A 103 -4.16 -8.74 48.70
C ALA A 103 -5.28 -8.13 49.55
N GLN A 104 -6.53 -8.58 49.38
CA GLN A 104 -7.66 -8.16 50.21
C GLN A 104 -7.46 -8.56 51.68
N TRP A 105 -6.96 -9.78 51.93
CA TRP A 105 -6.61 -10.22 53.29
C TRP A 105 -5.53 -9.33 53.91
N GLN A 106 -4.45 -9.04 53.18
CA GLN A 106 -3.38 -8.15 53.64
C GLN A 106 -3.89 -6.73 53.92
N LEU A 107 -4.79 -6.21 53.08
CA LEU A 107 -5.42 -4.91 53.30
C LEU A 107 -6.27 -4.90 54.58
N LEU A 108 -6.97 -5.99 54.91
CA LEU A 108 -7.70 -6.12 56.17
C LEU A 108 -6.75 -6.18 57.37
N ASP A 109 -5.63 -6.89 57.26
CA ASP A 109 -4.62 -6.96 58.32
C ASP A 109 -3.87 -5.64 58.53
N ILE A 110 -3.70 -4.85 57.47
CA ILE A 110 -3.21 -3.49 57.60
C ILE A 110 -4.31 -2.63 58.21
N SER A 111 -5.51 -2.56 57.64
CA SER A 111 -6.54 -1.58 58.02
C SER A 111 -7.23 -1.82 59.37
N SER A 112 -7.20 -3.05 59.90
CA SER A 112 -7.89 -3.46 61.14
C SER A 112 -6.98 -4.24 62.10
N LYS A 113 -7.52 -4.68 63.25
CA LYS A 113 -6.83 -5.65 64.10
C LYS A 113 -6.51 -6.92 63.27
N PRO A 114 -5.27 -7.45 63.34
CA PRO A 114 -4.89 -8.67 62.61
C PRO A 114 -5.80 -9.85 62.90
N ALA A 115 -5.91 -10.75 61.92
CA ALA A 115 -6.67 -11.98 62.06
C ALA A 115 -6.23 -12.80 63.29
N SER A 116 -7.17 -13.57 63.84
CA SER A 116 -6.81 -14.55 64.86
C SER A 116 -5.87 -15.63 64.30
N LYS A 117 -5.06 -16.24 65.17
CA LYS A 117 -4.14 -17.33 64.76
C LYS A 117 -4.88 -18.46 64.04
N GLN A 118 -6.09 -18.80 64.50
CA GLN A 118 -6.92 -19.85 63.90
C GLN A 118 -7.40 -19.46 62.49
N GLN A 119 -7.90 -18.24 62.31
CA GLN A 119 -8.34 -17.75 60.99
C GLN A 119 -7.19 -17.66 60.00
N TRP A 120 -6.02 -17.17 60.43
CA TRP A 120 -4.83 -17.12 59.58
C TRP A 120 -4.35 -18.52 59.18
N LEU A 121 -4.30 -19.47 60.11
CA LEU A 121 -3.89 -20.86 59.81
C LEU A 121 -4.83 -21.48 58.77
N LYS A 122 -6.15 -21.32 58.96
CA LYS A 122 -7.16 -21.83 58.03
C LYS A 122 -7.03 -21.19 56.64
N PHE A 123 -6.92 -19.86 56.59
CA PHE A 123 -6.73 -19.14 55.33
C PHE A 123 -5.47 -19.57 54.60
N ASN A 124 -4.33 -19.69 55.30
CA ASN A 124 -3.06 -20.08 54.71
C ASN A 124 -3.07 -21.52 54.18
N GLU A 125 -3.66 -22.46 54.93
CA GLU A 125 -3.81 -23.85 54.48
C GLU A 125 -4.65 -23.94 53.20
N LEU A 126 -5.80 -23.26 53.17
CA LEU A 126 -6.68 -23.23 52.00
C LEU A 126 -6.03 -22.52 50.82
N THR A 127 -5.31 -21.43 51.06
CA THR A 127 -4.58 -20.73 50.01
C THR A 127 -3.51 -21.64 49.38
N ASN A 128 -2.77 -22.41 50.18
CA ASN A 128 -1.79 -23.36 49.67
C ASN A 128 -2.45 -24.45 48.81
N LYS A 129 -3.59 -25.00 49.24
CA LYS A 129 -4.38 -25.96 48.44
C LYS A 129 -4.87 -25.34 47.14
N ALA A 130 -5.33 -24.08 47.17
CA ALA A 130 -5.78 -23.37 45.98
C ALA A 130 -4.67 -23.17 44.94
N TRP A 131 -3.40 -23.14 45.34
CA TRP A 131 -2.25 -23.05 44.43
C TRP A 131 -1.86 -24.38 43.77
N GLU A 132 -2.23 -25.53 44.32
CA GLU A 132 -1.85 -26.86 43.80
C GLU A 132 -2.16 -27.04 42.30
N PRO A 133 -3.36 -26.67 41.80
CA PRO A 133 -3.69 -26.80 40.37
C PRO A 133 -2.83 -25.95 39.44
N CYS A 134 -2.21 -24.88 39.95
CA CYS A 134 -1.35 -24.00 39.17
C CYS A 134 0.14 -24.37 39.24
N LYS A 135 0.51 -25.29 40.14
CA LYS A 135 1.91 -25.59 40.44
C LYS A 135 2.65 -26.11 39.21
N GLU A 136 2.08 -27.11 38.54
CA GLU A 136 2.66 -27.71 37.33
C GLU A 136 2.86 -26.67 36.23
N TYR A 137 1.85 -25.83 35.98
CA TYR A 137 1.93 -24.74 34.99
C TYR A 137 3.07 -23.75 35.26
N PHE A 138 3.28 -23.34 36.52
CA PHE A 138 4.36 -22.41 36.84
C PHE A 138 5.73 -23.09 36.86
N GLU A 139 5.80 -24.37 37.19
CA GLU A 139 7.01 -25.19 37.04
C GLU A 139 7.41 -25.31 35.56
N GLU A 140 6.47 -25.62 34.67
CA GLU A 140 6.70 -25.64 33.21
C GLU A 140 7.18 -24.28 32.68
N ILE A 141 6.55 -23.18 33.09
CA ILE A 141 7.00 -21.82 32.71
C ILE A 141 8.41 -21.55 33.22
N LYS A 142 8.72 -21.96 34.45
CA LYS A 142 10.05 -21.79 35.02
C LYS A 142 11.08 -22.58 34.23
N GLU A 143 10.78 -23.82 33.84
CA GLU A 143 11.62 -24.63 32.98
C GLU A 143 11.84 -23.99 31.60
N ILE A 144 10.79 -23.46 30.98
CA ILE A 144 10.89 -22.70 29.72
C ILE A 144 11.82 -21.49 29.88
N LYS A 145 11.69 -20.73 30.97
CA LYS A 145 12.55 -19.56 31.25
C LYS A 145 14.02 -19.97 31.44
N LEU A 146 14.27 -21.07 32.15
CA LEU A 146 15.61 -21.62 32.35
C LEU A 146 16.21 -22.11 31.03
N ASN A 147 15.41 -22.78 30.19
CA ASN A 147 15.85 -23.21 28.86
C ASN A 147 16.15 -22.03 27.94
N ASN A 148 15.28 -21.01 27.92
CA ASN A 148 15.49 -19.77 27.17
C ASN A 148 16.76 -19.04 27.62
N ALA A 149 17.08 -19.06 28.92
CA ALA A 149 18.31 -18.48 29.44
C ALA A 149 19.55 -19.22 28.89
N LYS A 150 19.53 -20.56 28.89
CA LYS A 150 20.61 -21.39 28.29
C LYS A 150 20.78 -21.11 26.80
N GLU A 151 19.69 -21.06 26.03
CA GLU A 151 19.73 -20.74 24.60
C GLU A 151 20.32 -19.35 24.33
N ARG A 152 20.02 -18.37 25.19
CA ARG A 152 20.65 -17.04 25.10
C ARG A 152 22.14 -17.07 25.40
N GLU A 153 22.59 -17.87 26.37
CA GLU A 153 24.03 -18.06 26.62
C GLU A 153 24.73 -18.71 25.43
N ILE A 154 24.10 -19.70 24.79
CA ILE A 154 24.61 -20.31 23.56
C ILE A 154 24.77 -19.25 22.46
N LEU A 155 23.76 -18.41 22.24
CA LEU A 155 23.85 -17.31 21.26
C LEU A 155 24.98 -16.34 21.57
N ILE A 156 25.21 -16.01 22.84
CA ILE A 156 26.31 -15.14 23.26
C ILE A 156 27.65 -15.79 22.93
N ASN A 157 27.81 -17.08 23.22
CA ASN A 157 29.02 -17.83 22.90
C ASN A 157 29.25 -17.92 21.39
N GLU A 158 28.21 -18.16 20.59
CA GLU A 158 28.31 -18.14 19.13
C GLU A 158 28.82 -16.80 18.59
N ILE A 159 28.38 -15.67 19.17
CA ILE A 159 28.87 -14.33 18.78
C ILE A 159 30.34 -14.19 19.15
N ASN A 160 30.73 -14.58 20.37
CA ASN A 160 32.11 -14.48 20.84
C ASN A 160 33.07 -15.35 20.01
N GLU A 161 32.67 -16.57 19.67
CA GLU A 161 33.42 -17.45 18.77
C GLU A 161 33.55 -16.84 17.37
N TYR A 162 32.47 -16.28 16.83
CA TYR A 162 32.49 -15.59 15.55
C TYR A 162 33.48 -14.41 15.57
N VAL A 163 33.48 -13.61 16.64
CA VAL A 163 34.43 -12.50 16.82
C VAL A 163 35.87 -13.03 16.83
N ASN A 164 36.18 -14.01 17.68
CA ASN A 164 37.53 -14.57 17.81
C ASN A 164 38.06 -15.16 16.50
N GLN A 165 37.20 -15.84 15.72
CA GLN A 165 37.59 -16.44 14.44
C GLN A 165 37.81 -15.40 13.34
N ASN A 166 37.09 -14.28 13.37
CA ASN A 166 37.09 -13.29 12.28
C ASN A 166 37.86 -12.00 12.62
N GLU A 167 38.43 -11.88 13.82
CA GLU A 167 39.12 -10.67 14.30
C GLU A 167 40.21 -10.17 13.32
N LYS A 168 40.96 -11.09 12.71
CA LYS A 168 42.02 -10.76 11.75
C LYS A 168 41.52 -10.44 10.34
N LYS A 169 40.35 -10.94 9.97
CA LYS A 169 39.80 -10.82 8.61
C LYS A 169 38.28 -10.80 8.64
N TRP A 170 37.75 -9.63 8.96
CA TRP A 170 36.32 -9.38 8.95
C TRP A 170 35.75 -9.45 7.53
N ARG A 171 34.51 -9.92 7.45
CA ARG A 171 33.70 -9.83 6.22
C ARG A 171 33.30 -8.37 5.96
N ASN A 172 32.68 -8.11 4.82
CA ASN A 172 32.16 -6.79 4.51
C ASN A 172 31.05 -6.38 5.52
N ALA A 173 30.86 -5.07 5.68
CA ALA A 173 29.89 -4.51 6.62
C ALA A 173 28.46 -5.02 6.39
N LYS A 174 28.04 -5.26 5.15
CA LYS A 174 26.70 -5.75 4.82
C LYS A 174 26.46 -7.14 5.42
N ASP A 175 27.41 -8.05 5.27
CA ASP A 175 27.32 -9.41 5.79
C ASP A 175 27.32 -9.41 7.33
N LEU A 176 28.10 -8.53 7.96
CA LEU A 176 28.10 -8.36 9.41
C LEU A 176 26.77 -7.83 9.93
N ILE A 177 26.15 -6.88 9.24
CA ILE A 177 24.81 -6.37 9.58
C ILE A 177 23.76 -7.47 9.49
N ILE A 178 23.79 -8.26 8.40
CA ILE A 178 22.86 -9.39 8.21
C ILE A 178 23.06 -10.45 9.30
N TYR A 179 24.30 -10.74 9.67
CA TYR A 179 24.62 -11.66 10.76
C TYR A 179 24.01 -11.18 12.09
N LEU A 180 24.23 -9.92 12.47
CA LEU A 180 23.66 -9.34 13.70
C LEU A 180 22.13 -9.33 13.69
N GLN A 181 21.50 -9.07 12.54
CA GLN A 181 20.04 -9.13 12.40
C GLN A 181 19.50 -10.54 12.66
N LYS A 182 20.14 -11.58 12.10
CA LYS A 182 19.75 -12.98 12.32
C LYS A 182 19.91 -13.41 13.78
N ILE A 183 21.03 -13.04 14.39
CA ILE A 183 21.28 -13.29 15.82
C ILE A 183 20.23 -12.59 16.69
N PHE A 184 19.91 -11.33 16.39
CA PHE A 184 18.90 -10.59 17.15
C PHE A 184 17.49 -11.20 17.02
N GLN A 185 17.13 -11.70 15.84
CA GLN A 185 15.87 -12.42 15.66
C GLN A 185 15.82 -13.71 16.49
N ARG A 186 16.93 -14.47 16.56
CA ARG A 186 17.01 -15.66 17.43
C ARG A 186 16.91 -15.26 18.91
N TRP A 187 17.62 -14.21 19.32
CA TRP A 187 17.55 -13.67 20.68
C TRP A 187 16.12 -13.32 21.12
N GLN A 188 15.34 -12.72 20.21
CA GLN A 188 13.93 -12.37 20.47
C GLN A 188 13.01 -13.58 20.61
N LYS A 189 13.34 -14.74 20.02
CA LYS A 189 12.53 -15.96 20.17
C LYS A 189 12.62 -16.55 21.58
N PHE A 190 13.76 -16.39 22.25
CA PHE A 190 14.01 -16.91 23.60
C PHE A 190 13.59 -15.89 24.66
N THR A 191 12.31 -15.53 24.69
CA THR A 191 11.65 -14.71 25.71
C THR A 191 10.41 -15.44 26.23
N PRO A 192 10.10 -15.44 27.54
CA PRO A 192 10.77 -14.75 28.65
C PRO A 192 11.93 -15.56 29.27
N VAL A 193 12.73 -14.89 30.12
CA VAL A 193 13.74 -15.49 31.01
C VAL A 193 13.43 -15.10 32.46
N LEU A 194 14.17 -15.64 33.44
CA LEU A 194 14.07 -15.19 34.84
C LEU A 194 14.58 -13.75 34.98
N ASP A 195 14.04 -13.02 35.97
CA ASP A 195 14.37 -11.61 36.16
C ASP A 195 15.84 -11.40 36.53
N ASP A 196 16.38 -12.31 37.38
CA ASP A 196 17.80 -12.32 37.77
C ASP A 196 18.72 -12.50 36.55
N ASP A 197 18.35 -13.40 35.63
CA ASP A 197 19.13 -13.69 34.42
C ASP A 197 18.98 -12.59 33.35
N PHE A 198 17.85 -11.90 33.32
CA PHE A 198 17.52 -10.96 32.26
C PHE A 198 18.57 -9.85 32.12
N ILE A 199 18.94 -9.21 33.23
CA ILE A 199 19.89 -8.10 33.25
C ILE A 199 21.28 -8.59 32.86
N VAL A 200 21.70 -9.73 33.43
CA VAL A 200 23.01 -10.33 33.19
C VAL A 200 23.18 -10.72 31.72
N LEU A 201 22.23 -11.48 31.17
CA LEU A 201 22.27 -11.94 29.78
C LEU A 201 22.18 -10.78 28.79
N LYS A 202 21.35 -9.77 29.08
CA LYS A 202 21.25 -8.56 28.26
C LYS A 202 22.61 -7.87 28.16
N ASN A 203 23.29 -7.64 29.28
CA ASN A 203 24.60 -6.98 29.29
C ASN A 203 25.65 -7.82 28.55
N LYS A 204 25.73 -9.13 28.81
CA LYS A 204 26.64 -10.04 28.09
C LYS A 204 26.40 -10.01 26.57
N PHE A 205 25.15 -9.99 26.13
CA PHE A 205 24.80 -9.90 24.71
C PHE A 205 25.23 -8.57 24.08
N PHE A 206 25.10 -7.46 24.80
CA PHE A 206 25.57 -6.14 24.32
C PHE A 206 27.09 -6.07 24.20
N GLU A 207 27.83 -6.64 25.15
CA GLU A 207 29.28 -6.71 25.09
C GLU A 207 29.76 -7.62 23.96
N ALA A 208 29.16 -8.81 23.80
CA ALA A 208 29.54 -9.76 22.75
C ALA A 208 29.43 -9.16 21.33
N LYS A 209 28.39 -8.37 21.06
CA LYS A 209 28.18 -7.75 19.74
C LYS A 209 28.97 -6.46 19.52
N LYS A 210 29.61 -5.90 20.55
CA LYS A 210 30.30 -4.60 20.47
C LYS A 210 31.44 -4.60 19.44
N PRO A 211 32.34 -5.61 19.39
CA PRO A 211 33.41 -5.65 18.39
C PRO A 211 32.90 -5.66 16.94
N ILE A 212 31.82 -6.41 16.66
CA ILE A 212 31.21 -6.46 15.33
C ILE A 212 30.67 -5.08 14.94
N ASN A 213 30.01 -4.37 15.86
CA ASN A 213 29.48 -3.03 15.60
C ASN A 213 30.59 -1.99 15.40
N GLU A 214 31.69 -2.10 16.15
CA GLU A 214 32.86 -1.22 15.98
C GLU A 214 33.52 -1.44 14.61
N GLU A 215 33.66 -2.69 14.18
CA GLU A 215 34.18 -3.00 12.85
C GLU A 215 33.25 -2.52 11.73
N ILE A 216 31.92 -2.70 11.85
CA ILE A 216 30.94 -2.14 10.90
C ILE A 216 31.15 -0.63 10.76
N LYS A 217 31.23 0.10 11.89
CA LYS A 217 31.45 1.55 11.87
C LYS A 217 32.78 1.93 11.22
N LYS A 218 33.85 1.17 11.49
CA LYS A 218 35.17 1.39 10.89
C LYS A 218 35.13 1.21 9.37
N GLN A 219 34.51 0.14 8.88
CA GLN A 219 34.36 -0.09 7.44
C GLN A 219 33.46 0.96 6.77
N GLU A 220 32.34 1.33 7.40
CA GLU A 220 31.46 2.40 6.90
C GLU A 220 32.19 3.75 6.80
N ASN A 221 33.00 4.11 7.81
CA ASN A 221 33.82 5.31 7.77
C ASN A 221 34.90 5.28 6.69
N ASN A 222 35.55 4.13 6.48
CA ASN A 222 36.53 3.98 5.39
C ASN A 222 35.86 4.09 4.02
N ASN A 223 34.69 3.48 3.85
CA ASN A 223 33.90 3.58 2.63
C ASN A 223 33.43 5.03 2.40
N ALA A 224 33.03 5.74 3.46
CA ALA A 224 32.65 7.15 3.38
C ALA A 224 33.80 8.00 2.83
N LYS A 225 35.02 7.87 3.39
CA LYS A 225 36.21 8.58 2.91
C LYS A 225 36.55 8.25 1.46
N ALA A 226 36.49 6.97 1.08
CA ALA A 226 36.75 6.56 -0.29
C ALA A 226 35.71 7.14 -1.27
N LYS A 227 34.44 7.21 -0.86
CA LYS A 227 33.37 7.87 -1.62
C LYS A 227 33.57 9.39 -1.71
N GLU A 228 34.00 10.04 -0.63
CA GLU A 228 34.35 11.47 -0.63
C GLU A 228 35.45 11.77 -1.66
N LEU A 229 36.51 10.96 -1.72
CA LEU A 229 37.55 11.08 -2.74
C LEU A 229 37.02 10.92 -4.18
N LEU A 230 36.03 10.04 -4.40
CA LEU A 230 35.39 9.93 -5.71
C LEU A 230 34.57 11.18 -6.05
N ILE A 231 33.90 11.81 -5.07
CA ILE A 231 33.19 13.08 -5.28
C ILE A 231 34.18 14.16 -5.71
N GLU A 232 35.34 14.25 -5.05
CA GLU A 232 36.40 15.19 -5.44
C GLU A 232 36.91 14.93 -6.86
N LYS A 233 37.13 13.67 -7.24
CA LYS A 233 37.50 13.32 -8.62
C LYS A 233 36.43 13.75 -9.63
N VAL A 234 35.14 13.53 -9.34
CA VAL A 234 34.05 13.99 -10.23
C VAL A 234 34.03 15.52 -10.33
N ALA A 235 34.29 16.23 -9.23
CA ALA A 235 34.36 17.69 -9.23
C ALA A 235 35.55 18.22 -10.05
N GLN A 236 36.62 17.46 -10.18
CA GLN A 236 37.81 17.82 -10.97
C GLN A 236 37.71 17.48 -12.46
N ILE A 237 36.75 16.66 -12.88
CA ILE A 237 36.52 16.41 -14.32
C ILE A 237 36.19 17.75 -15.00
N ASN A 238 37.07 18.18 -15.89
CA ASN A 238 36.90 19.38 -16.69
C ASN A 238 37.40 19.11 -18.12
N ASN A 239 36.47 18.98 -19.06
CA ASN A 239 36.76 18.78 -20.48
C ASN A 239 35.67 19.51 -21.28
N GLU A 240 36.03 20.02 -22.47
CA GLU A 240 35.10 20.71 -23.37
C GLU A 240 34.07 19.75 -23.99
N ASP A 241 34.41 18.46 -24.12
CA ASP A 241 33.48 17.44 -24.61
C ASP A 241 32.69 16.79 -23.47
N SER A 242 31.39 17.11 -23.41
CA SER A 242 30.42 16.53 -22.48
C SER A 242 30.37 15.00 -22.53
N GLN A 243 30.58 14.36 -23.70
CA GLN A 243 30.56 12.89 -23.81
C GLN A 243 31.76 12.25 -23.10
N ILE A 244 32.93 12.88 -23.17
CA ILE A 244 34.13 12.41 -22.47
C ILE A 244 33.89 12.51 -20.96
N CYS A 245 33.38 13.65 -20.48
CA CYS A 245 33.03 13.84 -19.07
C CYS A 245 32.02 12.79 -18.56
N ILE A 246 30.97 12.50 -19.35
CA ILE A 246 29.98 11.46 -19.02
C ILE A 246 30.63 10.08 -18.92
N ASN A 247 31.56 9.74 -19.83
CA ASN A 247 32.21 8.43 -19.82
C ASN A 247 33.20 8.29 -18.65
N GLU A 248 33.91 9.34 -18.28
CA GLU A 248 34.73 9.36 -17.07
C GLU A 248 33.89 9.24 -15.79
N PHE A 249 32.78 9.99 -15.72
CA PHE A 249 31.82 9.86 -14.62
C PHE A 249 31.27 8.44 -14.49
N LYS A 250 30.96 7.75 -15.61
CA LYS A 250 30.52 6.34 -15.58
C LYS A 250 31.57 5.43 -14.96
N LYS A 251 32.86 5.59 -15.29
CA LYS A 251 33.94 4.81 -14.67
C LYS A 251 34.01 5.04 -13.16
N LEU A 252 33.93 6.29 -12.72
CA LEU A 252 33.91 6.64 -11.30
C LEU A 252 32.65 6.12 -10.59
N LYS A 253 31.51 6.07 -11.28
CA LYS A 253 30.28 5.47 -10.77
C LYS A 253 30.42 3.95 -10.60
N ASP A 254 31.11 3.27 -11.49
CA ASP A 254 31.39 1.84 -11.34
C ASP A 254 32.34 1.57 -10.16
N GLU A 255 33.33 2.44 -9.94
CA GLU A 255 34.17 2.42 -8.73
C GLU A 255 33.34 2.67 -7.46
N TRP A 256 32.44 3.64 -7.49
CA TRP A 256 31.52 3.94 -6.38
C TRP A 256 30.70 2.73 -5.97
N MET A 257 30.17 1.99 -6.94
CA MET A 257 29.35 0.80 -6.69
C MET A 257 30.15 -0.36 -6.07
N LYS A 258 31.48 -0.38 -6.26
CA LYS A 258 32.38 -1.36 -5.63
C LYS A 258 32.73 -0.97 -4.19
N ILE A 259 32.77 0.33 -3.88
CA ILE A 259 32.96 0.83 -2.52
C ILE A 259 31.65 0.56 -1.76
N GLY A 260 31.69 -0.32 -0.77
CA GLY A 260 30.52 -0.77 -0.04
C GLY A 260 29.72 0.34 0.66
N ILE A 261 28.78 -0.06 1.50
CA ILE A 261 27.86 0.88 2.17
C ILE A 261 28.66 1.75 3.16
N ALA A 262 28.38 3.06 3.20
CA ALA A 262 28.99 4.03 4.12
C ALA A 262 28.06 4.45 5.28
N GLY A 263 27.11 3.58 5.63
CA GLY A 263 26.02 3.85 6.58
C GLY A 263 24.79 4.53 5.93
N LYS A 264 23.58 4.11 6.33
CA LYS A 264 22.32 4.48 5.63
C LYS A 264 22.10 5.98 5.43
N LYS A 265 22.46 6.83 6.40
CA LYS A 265 22.27 8.29 6.33
C LYS A 265 23.37 8.95 5.50
N THR A 266 24.62 8.63 5.79
CA THR A 266 25.79 9.21 5.13
C THR A 266 25.85 8.83 3.66
N ASP A 267 25.56 7.57 3.33
CA ASP A 267 25.56 7.06 1.96
C ASP A 267 24.61 7.84 1.04
N LYS A 268 23.41 8.17 1.55
CA LYS A 268 22.45 9.02 0.83
C LYS A 268 23.02 10.42 0.56
N ILE A 269 23.56 11.07 1.59
CA ILE A 269 24.14 12.42 1.46
C ILE A 269 25.30 12.42 0.47
N LEU A 270 26.18 11.42 0.54
CA LEU A 270 27.32 11.28 -0.36
C LEU A 270 26.85 11.00 -1.79
N TRP A 271 25.84 10.14 -1.98
CA TRP A 271 25.26 9.87 -3.30
C TRP A 271 24.63 11.11 -3.94
N ASP A 272 23.90 11.90 -3.15
CA ASP A 272 23.30 13.14 -3.63
C ASP A 272 24.38 14.15 -4.05
N LYS A 273 25.46 14.28 -3.25
CA LYS A 273 26.63 15.10 -3.62
C LYS A 273 27.35 14.59 -4.86
N PHE A 274 27.53 13.28 -5.00
CA PHE A 274 28.18 12.65 -6.13
C PHE A 274 27.44 12.95 -7.44
N ASN A 275 26.12 12.77 -7.47
CA ASN A 275 25.32 13.08 -8.66
C ASN A 275 25.24 14.58 -8.94
N LYS A 276 25.13 15.41 -7.90
CA LYS A 276 25.07 16.87 -8.08
C LYS A 276 26.31 17.41 -8.79
N ASN A 277 27.50 16.85 -8.53
CA ASN A 277 28.72 17.24 -9.26
C ASN A 277 28.72 16.77 -10.72
N ALA A 278 27.92 15.76 -11.05
CA ALA A 278 27.78 15.23 -12.40
C ALA A 278 26.69 15.91 -13.23
N ASP A 279 25.74 16.62 -12.60
CA ASP A 279 24.62 17.28 -13.29
C ASP A 279 25.08 18.16 -14.45
N ARG A 280 26.19 18.90 -14.25
CA ARG A 280 26.79 19.77 -15.28
C ARG A 280 27.15 19.04 -16.58
N PHE A 281 27.51 17.76 -16.52
CA PHE A 281 27.87 16.99 -17.73
C PHE A 281 26.64 16.57 -18.54
N PHE A 282 25.45 16.66 -17.95
CA PHE A 282 24.20 16.27 -18.59
C PHE A 282 23.32 17.48 -18.96
N GLU A 283 23.74 18.71 -18.65
CA GLU A 283 22.98 19.93 -18.95
C GLU A 283 22.74 20.11 -20.45
N GLU A 284 23.78 20.02 -21.28
CA GLU A 284 23.66 20.12 -22.75
C GLU A 284 22.71 19.07 -23.31
N LYS A 285 22.87 17.81 -22.88
CA LYS A 285 21.99 16.71 -23.32
C LYS A 285 20.55 16.91 -22.86
N LYS A 286 20.35 17.43 -21.64
CA LYS A 286 19.03 17.77 -21.10
C LYS A 286 18.39 18.90 -21.90
N GLN A 287 19.16 19.89 -22.32
CA GLN A 287 18.69 20.98 -23.16
C GLN A 287 18.26 20.49 -24.53
N ILE A 288 19.08 19.67 -25.21
CA ILE A 288 18.71 19.04 -26.49
C ILE A 288 17.40 18.23 -26.36
N ILE A 289 17.25 17.46 -25.28
CA ILE A 289 16.02 16.70 -25.02
C ILE A 289 14.82 17.63 -24.82
N ASN A 290 14.98 18.72 -24.08
CA ASN A 290 13.90 19.68 -23.86
C ASN A 290 13.49 20.39 -25.16
N ASP A 291 14.47 20.81 -25.95
CA ASP A 291 14.25 21.45 -27.25
C ASP A 291 13.52 20.51 -28.22
N GLU A 292 13.92 19.22 -28.28
CA GLU A 292 13.20 18.21 -29.07
C GLU A 292 11.75 17.98 -28.56
N ILE A 293 11.52 17.99 -27.24
CA ILE A 293 10.16 17.87 -26.66
C ILE A 293 9.31 19.08 -27.04
N GLU A 294 9.86 20.29 -26.94
CA GLU A 294 9.16 21.52 -27.30
C GLU A 294 8.80 21.54 -28.79
N LEU A 295 9.74 21.10 -29.63
CA LEU A 295 9.52 20.93 -31.07
C LEU A 295 8.37 19.94 -31.34
N ILE A 296 8.31 18.79 -30.65
CA ILE A 296 7.18 17.84 -30.78
C ILE A 296 5.86 18.48 -30.34
N LYS A 297 5.85 19.24 -29.25
CA LYS A 297 4.64 19.91 -28.77
C LYS A 297 4.12 20.90 -29.80
N ASN A 298 5.03 21.69 -30.39
CA ASN A 298 4.71 22.63 -31.44
C ASN A 298 4.20 21.92 -32.69
N LEU A 299 4.86 20.85 -33.15
CA LEU A 299 4.40 20.05 -34.29
C LEU A 299 3.01 19.46 -34.06
N ASN A 300 2.73 18.95 -32.85
CA ASN A 300 1.42 18.39 -32.55
C ASN A 300 0.35 19.49 -32.53
N LYS A 301 0.68 20.69 -32.07
CA LYS A 301 -0.23 21.85 -32.12
C LYS A 301 -0.52 22.24 -33.57
N GLU A 302 0.51 22.41 -34.38
CA GLU A 302 0.40 22.77 -35.81
C GLU A 302 -0.37 21.72 -36.62
N LEU A 303 -0.23 20.43 -36.28
CA LEU A 303 -1.00 19.35 -36.88
C LEU A 303 -2.49 19.48 -36.57
N ASN A 304 -2.83 19.65 -35.28
CA ASN A 304 -4.22 19.75 -34.82
C ASN A 304 -4.92 21.02 -35.31
N GLU A 305 -4.19 22.13 -35.46
CA GLU A 305 -4.68 23.40 -36.03
C GLU A 305 -4.78 23.34 -37.58
N GLY A 306 -4.26 22.29 -38.21
CA GLY A 306 -4.23 22.15 -39.67
C GLY A 306 -3.20 23.05 -40.36
N ALA A 307 -2.31 23.70 -39.61
CA ALA A 307 -1.26 24.55 -40.13
C ALA A 307 -0.15 23.75 -40.85
N LYS A 308 0.09 22.50 -40.44
CA LYS A 308 1.00 21.57 -41.12
C LYS A 308 0.31 20.27 -41.54
N SER A 309 0.71 19.78 -42.71
CA SER A 309 0.22 18.50 -43.23
C SER A 309 0.89 17.31 -42.53
N ILE A 310 0.21 16.16 -42.53
CA ILE A 310 0.73 14.91 -41.95
C ILE A 310 2.09 14.51 -42.53
N SER A 311 2.32 14.75 -43.84
CA SER A 311 3.58 14.42 -44.50
C SER A 311 4.74 15.21 -43.89
N ILE A 312 4.56 16.52 -43.73
CA ILE A 312 5.60 17.43 -43.21
C ILE A 312 5.93 17.06 -41.77
N VAL A 313 4.91 16.79 -40.95
CA VAL A 313 5.10 16.39 -39.54
C VAL A 313 5.85 15.07 -39.44
N ASN A 314 5.56 14.08 -40.31
CA ASN A 314 6.31 12.82 -40.33
C ASN A 314 7.78 13.02 -40.71
N ASP A 315 8.07 13.86 -41.70
CA ASP A 315 9.44 14.14 -42.14
C ASP A 315 10.26 14.85 -41.05
N GLU A 316 9.64 15.76 -40.30
CA GLU A 316 10.28 16.42 -39.16
C GLU A 316 10.48 15.45 -37.98
N LEU A 317 9.52 14.56 -37.70
CA LEU A 317 9.65 13.55 -36.66
C LEU A 317 10.78 12.54 -36.92
N LEU A 318 11.11 12.25 -38.19
CA LEU A 318 12.24 11.37 -38.53
C LEU A 318 13.59 11.96 -38.11
N LYS A 319 13.70 13.28 -38.01
CA LYS A 319 14.93 13.99 -37.59
C LYS A 319 15.15 13.90 -36.08
N ILE A 320 14.12 13.53 -35.30
CA ILE A 320 14.16 13.46 -33.84
C ILE A 320 14.74 12.12 -33.38
N GLN A 321 15.76 12.16 -32.53
CA GLN A 321 16.47 10.96 -32.09
C GLN A 321 16.31 10.64 -30.59
N ASN A 322 16.31 11.65 -29.72
CA ASN A 322 16.52 11.44 -28.28
C ASN A 322 15.22 11.24 -27.49
N VAL A 323 14.06 11.59 -28.05
CA VAL A 323 12.77 11.65 -27.30
C VAL A 323 11.71 10.64 -27.76
N LYS A 324 12.09 9.60 -28.50
CA LYS A 324 11.17 8.59 -29.08
C LYS A 324 10.29 7.86 -28.04
N ASN A 325 10.72 7.79 -26.77
CA ASN A 325 10.00 7.11 -25.70
C ASN A 325 9.12 8.05 -24.83
N THR A 326 9.10 9.35 -25.12
CA THR A 326 8.34 10.35 -24.36
C THR A 326 6.82 10.23 -24.58
N GLN A 327 6.04 10.78 -23.66
CA GLN A 327 4.58 10.80 -23.78
C GLN A 327 4.14 11.68 -24.95
N GLU A 328 4.86 12.78 -25.18
CA GLU A 328 4.64 13.72 -26.26
C GLU A 328 4.81 13.05 -27.64
N PHE A 329 5.87 12.26 -27.81
CA PHE A 329 6.10 11.51 -29.05
C PHE A 329 4.99 10.47 -29.30
N LYS A 330 4.51 9.79 -28.26
CA LYS A 330 3.37 8.86 -28.38
C LYS A 330 2.08 9.60 -28.73
N LYS A 331 1.87 10.79 -28.16
CA LYS A 331 0.69 11.62 -28.38
C LYS A 331 0.62 12.08 -29.84
N ILE A 332 1.69 12.65 -30.38
CA ILE A 332 1.70 13.11 -31.78
C ILE A 332 1.46 11.96 -32.75
N ILE A 333 2.03 10.76 -32.52
CA ILE A 333 1.74 9.58 -33.34
C ILE A 333 0.25 9.22 -33.30
N SER A 334 -0.37 9.27 -32.11
CA SER A 334 -1.80 8.96 -31.97
C SER A 334 -2.69 9.99 -32.69
N ASP A 335 -2.32 11.27 -32.64
CA ASP A 335 -3.06 12.36 -33.26
C ASP A 335 -2.89 12.32 -34.80
N ILE A 336 -1.69 12.00 -35.30
CA ILE A 336 -1.44 11.70 -36.73
C ILE A 336 -2.37 10.59 -37.24
N ARG A 337 -2.51 9.49 -36.49
CA ARG A 337 -3.41 8.39 -36.87
C ARG A 337 -4.86 8.85 -36.97
N LYS A 338 -5.36 9.57 -35.95
CA LYS A 338 -6.72 10.13 -35.94
C LYS A 338 -6.97 11.04 -37.14
N GLN A 339 -6.02 11.94 -37.45
CA GLN A 339 -6.17 12.88 -38.56
C GLN A 339 -6.11 12.17 -39.91
N SER A 340 -5.28 11.13 -40.04
CA SER A 340 -5.24 10.26 -41.23
C SER A 340 -6.57 9.55 -41.44
N ASP A 341 -7.17 9.00 -40.39
CA ASP A 341 -8.46 8.31 -40.47
C ASP A 341 -9.61 9.28 -40.77
N LYS A 342 -9.59 10.48 -40.18
CA LYS A 342 -10.52 11.57 -40.52
C LYS A 342 -10.44 11.95 -42.00
N LEU A 343 -9.23 12.14 -42.53
CA LEU A 343 -9.02 12.44 -43.96
C LEU A 343 -9.49 11.31 -44.89
N LYS A 344 -9.36 10.04 -44.47
CA LYS A 344 -9.91 8.91 -45.24
C LYS A 344 -11.43 8.91 -45.25
N ILE A 345 -12.07 9.20 -44.12
CA ILE A 345 -13.53 9.32 -44.01
C ILE A 345 -14.02 10.48 -44.87
N GLU A 346 -13.42 11.67 -44.76
CA GLU A 346 -13.79 12.84 -45.57
C GLU A 346 -13.64 12.57 -47.08
N LYS A 347 -12.62 11.80 -47.50
CA LYS A 347 -12.46 11.37 -48.90
C LYS A 347 -13.56 10.41 -49.34
N LYS A 348 -13.97 9.47 -48.49
CA LYS A 348 -15.09 8.55 -48.75
C LYS A 348 -16.42 9.29 -48.85
N GLU A 349 -16.69 10.21 -47.93
CA GLU A 349 -17.90 11.04 -47.95
C GLU A 349 -17.97 11.90 -49.21
N LYS A 350 -16.88 12.57 -49.59
CA LYS A 350 -16.79 13.32 -50.86
C LYS A 350 -17.04 12.41 -52.07
N LYS A 351 -16.45 11.21 -52.08
CA LYS A 351 -16.68 10.22 -53.16
C LYS A 351 -18.16 9.82 -53.21
N ALA A 352 -18.78 9.51 -52.08
CA ALA A 352 -20.21 9.18 -52.00
C ALA A 352 -21.10 10.31 -52.51
N GLU A 353 -20.81 11.55 -52.13
CA GLU A 353 -21.56 12.72 -52.59
C GLU A 353 -21.48 12.91 -54.11
N THR A 354 -20.28 12.75 -54.70
CA THR A 354 -20.14 12.80 -56.16
C THR A 354 -20.94 11.70 -56.87
N TYR A 355 -21.10 10.52 -56.25
CA TYR A 355 -21.84 9.41 -56.85
C TYR A 355 -23.35 9.63 -56.72
N LYS A 356 -23.85 10.20 -55.62
CA LYS A 356 -25.26 10.57 -55.46
C LYS A 356 -25.72 11.59 -56.51
N ASN A 357 -24.85 12.53 -56.87
CA ASN A 357 -25.15 13.59 -57.85
C ASN A 357 -25.24 13.11 -59.32
N ILE A 358 -24.93 11.84 -59.61
CA ILE A 358 -25.01 11.27 -60.98
C ILE A 358 -26.42 11.45 -61.57
N TYR A 359 -27.48 11.23 -60.80
CA TYR A 359 -28.85 11.30 -61.31
C TYR A 359 -29.32 12.72 -61.64
N ALA A 360 -28.84 13.72 -60.91
CA ALA A 360 -29.11 15.11 -61.25
C ALA A 360 -28.54 15.46 -62.64
N SER A 361 -27.37 14.90 -62.97
CA SER A 361 -26.76 15.04 -64.28
C SER A 361 -27.47 14.22 -65.37
N LEU A 362 -28.03 13.04 -65.05
CA LEU A 362 -28.84 12.25 -65.99
C LEU A 362 -30.13 12.98 -66.43
N ILE A 363 -30.70 13.84 -65.58
CA ILE A 363 -31.89 14.64 -65.91
C ILE A 363 -31.53 16.03 -66.48
N LYS A 364 -30.24 16.27 -66.80
CA LYS A 364 -29.73 17.58 -67.28
C LYS A 364 -29.99 18.75 -66.32
N LYS A 365 -30.11 18.49 -65.02
CA LYS A 365 -30.23 19.55 -64.00
C LYS A 365 -28.86 20.11 -63.60
N ASP A 366 -27.82 19.30 -63.73
CA ASP A 366 -26.41 19.67 -63.54
C ASP A 366 -25.58 19.32 -64.78
N GLY A 367 -24.42 19.96 -64.94
CA GLY A 367 -23.48 19.69 -66.04
C GLY A 367 -22.70 18.38 -65.85
N VAL A 368 -22.32 17.73 -66.97
CA VAL A 368 -21.55 16.46 -66.99
C VAL A 368 -20.17 16.61 -66.30
N ASP A 369 -19.69 17.84 -66.13
CA ASP A 369 -18.42 18.19 -65.48
C ASP A 369 -18.38 17.85 -63.98
N ASN A 370 -19.53 17.66 -63.32
CA ASN A 370 -19.62 17.38 -61.88
C ASN A 370 -19.62 15.89 -61.52
N ILE A 371 -19.37 15.00 -62.49
CA ILE A 371 -19.40 13.55 -62.32
C ILE A 371 -17.97 12.98 -62.46
N PRO A 372 -17.59 11.92 -61.72
CA PRO A 372 -16.35 11.21 -61.97
C PRO A 372 -16.19 10.79 -63.45
N ASN A 373 -14.99 10.95 -64.00
CA ASN A 373 -14.66 10.62 -65.41
C ASN A 373 -15.07 9.21 -65.86
N ILE A 374 -15.21 8.27 -64.92
CA ILE A 374 -15.63 6.89 -65.20
C ILE A 374 -17.04 6.84 -65.78
N PHE A 375 -17.94 7.75 -65.37
CA PHE A 375 -19.35 7.73 -65.76
C PHE A 375 -19.69 8.72 -66.90
N SER A 376 -18.80 9.66 -67.25
CA SER A 376 -19.12 10.76 -68.17
C SER A 376 -19.51 10.28 -69.58
N SER A 377 -18.83 9.27 -70.12
CA SER A 377 -19.14 8.67 -71.42
C SER A 377 -20.48 7.92 -71.40
N SER A 378 -20.77 7.17 -70.34
CA SER A 378 -22.05 6.48 -70.19
C SER A 378 -23.22 7.44 -70.02
N VAL A 379 -23.04 8.53 -69.26
CA VAL A 379 -24.07 9.57 -69.08
C VAL A 379 -24.40 10.24 -70.41
N THR A 380 -23.40 10.62 -71.21
CA THR A 380 -23.63 11.22 -72.53
C THR A 380 -24.32 10.26 -73.49
N ASN A 381 -23.92 8.99 -73.51
CA ASN A 381 -24.58 7.97 -74.31
C ASN A 381 -26.05 7.74 -73.90
N SER A 382 -26.38 7.81 -72.60
CA SER A 382 -27.75 7.59 -72.10
C SER A 382 -28.77 8.59 -72.68
N TYR A 383 -28.35 9.78 -73.08
CA TYR A 383 -29.22 10.77 -73.72
C TYR A 383 -29.71 10.35 -75.11
N THR A 384 -29.03 9.41 -75.77
CA THR A 384 -29.44 8.88 -77.08
C THR A 384 -30.52 7.81 -76.98
N ASN A 385 -30.73 7.23 -75.79
CA ASN A 385 -31.70 6.17 -75.57
C ASN A 385 -33.13 6.68 -75.78
N ASN A 386 -33.97 5.87 -76.44
CA ASN A 386 -35.37 6.24 -76.70
C ASN A 386 -36.31 5.93 -75.54
N LYS A 387 -36.01 4.91 -74.74
CA LYS A 387 -36.83 4.46 -73.61
C LYS A 387 -35.94 3.80 -72.55
N SER A 388 -36.31 3.94 -71.28
CA SER A 388 -35.67 3.30 -70.14
C SER A 388 -36.04 1.82 -70.06
N ASN A 389 -35.09 0.96 -69.70
CA ASN A 389 -35.37 -0.45 -69.43
C ASN A 389 -35.67 -0.65 -67.93
N GLU A 390 -36.94 -0.54 -67.55
CA GLU A 390 -37.37 -0.59 -66.15
C GLU A 390 -36.92 -1.88 -65.44
N SER A 391 -36.96 -3.07 -66.09
CA SER A 391 -36.55 -4.32 -65.43
C SER A 391 -35.08 -4.32 -65.03
N GLU A 392 -34.21 -3.76 -65.87
CA GLU A 392 -32.78 -3.62 -65.58
C GLU A 392 -32.50 -2.57 -64.50
N LEU A 393 -33.26 -1.48 -64.48
CA LEU A 393 -33.15 -0.46 -63.42
C LEU A 393 -33.57 -1.02 -62.05
N TYR A 394 -34.65 -1.82 -62.00
CA TYR A 394 -35.07 -2.54 -60.80
C TYR A 394 -34.02 -3.59 -60.38
N TYR A 395 -33.49 -4.36 -61.35
CA TYR A 395 -32.43 -5.34 -61.11
C TYR A 395 -31.20 -4.68 -60.45
N VAL A 396 -30.69 -3.58 -61.02
CA VAL A 396 -29.53 -2.87 -60.46
C VAL A 396 -29.84 -2.32 -59.07
N CYS A 397 -31.00 -1.69 -58.86
CA CYS A 397 -31.39 -1.14 -57.57
C CYS A 397 -31.42 -2.21 -56.47
N ILE A 398 -32.05 -3.36 -56.74
CA ILE A 398 -32.19 -4.45 -55.76
C ILE A 398 -30.85 -5.16 -55.56
N LYS A 399 -30.05 -5.31 -56.61
CA LYS A 399 -28.70 -5.89 -56.51
C LYS A 399 -27.79 -5.02 -55.63
N LEU A 400 -27.87 -3.69 -55.75
CA LEU A 400 -27.17 -2.75 -54.85
C LEU A 400 -27.67 -2.83 -53.41
N GLU A 401 -28.98 -2.99 -53.18
CA GLU A 401 -29.54 -3.19 -51.84
C GLU A 401 -29.04 -4.48 -51.19
N ILE A 402 -28.92 -5.58 -51.95
CA ILE A 402 -28.36 -6.84 -51.46
C ILE A 402 -26.89 -6.66 -51.06
N LEU A 403 -26.09 -5.99 -51.90
CA LEU A 403 -24.67 -5.73 -51.61
C LEU A 403 -24.48 -4.81 -50.41
N ALA A 404 -25.36 -3.81 -50.24
CA ALA A 404 -25.34 -2.88 -49.12
C ALA A 404 -25.99 -3.45 -47.84
N GLY A 405 -26.61 -4.63 -47.89
CA GLY A 405 -27.35 -5.21 -46.75
C GLY A 405 -28.62 -4.44 -46.37
N VAL A 406 -29.18 -3.64 -47.30
CA VAL A 406 -30.41 -2.86 -47.10
C VAL A 406 -31.62 -3.69 -47.48
N ASP A 407 -32.72 -3.58 -46.74
CA ASP A 407 -33.97 -4.28 -47.05
C ASP A 407 -34.67 -3.70 -48.29
N SER A 408 -35.06 -4.58 -49.23
CA SER A 408 -35.89 -4.20 -50.37
C SER A 408 -37.36 -4.03 -49.98
N LEU A 409 -38.13 -3.32 -50.81
CA LEU A 409 -39.58 -3.21 -50.63
C LEU A 409 -40.27 -4.58 -50.73
N LYS A 410 -41.39 -4.76 -50.02
CA LYS A 410 -42.16 -6.03 -50.02
C LYS A 410 -42.53 -6.53 -51.42
N LYS A 411 -42.82 -5.63 -52.33
CA LYS A 411 -43.16 -5.92 -53.74
C LYS A 411 -41.97 -6.43 -54.58
N ASP A 412 -40.75 -6.21 -54.12
CA ASP A 412 -39.51 -6.53 -54.84
C ASP A 412 -38.84 -7.81 -54.28
N LEU A 413 -39.47 -8.50 -53.32
CA LEU A 413 -38.90 -9.65 -52.61
C LEU A 413 -38.64 -10.85 -53.53
N GLU A 414 -39.52 -11.13 -54.49
CA GLU A 414 -39.33 -12.21 -55.46
C GLU A 414 -38.08 -11.98 -56.31
N LEU A 415 -37.92 -10.76 -56.84
CA LEU A 415 -36.74 -10.34 -57.61
C LEU A 415 -35.47 -10.30 -56.74
N ARG A 416 -35.57 -9.91 -55.46
CA ARG A 416 -34.45 -9.99 -54.52
C ARG A 416 -33.98 -11.43 -54.33
N ASN A 417 -34.91 -12.35 -54.11
CA ASN A 417 -34.59 -13.77 -53.91
C ASN A 417 -33.95 -14.37 -55.18
N SER A 418 -34.43 -14.03 -56.37
CA SER A 418 -33.82 -14.49 -57.62
C SER A 418 -32.40 -13.95 -57.81
N ILE A 419 -32.16 -12.67 -57.52
CA ILE A 419 -30.82 -12.06 -57.59
C ILE A 419 -29.88 -12.67 -56.54
N GLN A 420 -30.36 -12.97 -55.32
CA GLN A 420 -29.55 -13.64 -54.31
C GLN A 420 -29.13 -15.05 -54.73
N LEU A 421 -30.05 -15.82 -55.33
CA LEU A 421 -29.74 -17.14 -55.89
C LEU A 421 -28.74 -17.04 -57.05
N GLU A 422 -28.87 -16.01 -57.90
CA GLU A 422 -27.91 -15.73 -58.98
C GLU A 422 -26.52 -15.43 -58.43
N LEU A 423 -26.41 -14.55 -57.42
CA LEU A 423 -25.15 -14.19 -56.77
C LEU A 423 -24.51 -15.40 -56.07
N LEU A 424 -25.31 -16.24 -55.41
CA LEU A 424 -24.84 -17.50 -54.81
C LEU A 424 -24.31 -18.44 -55.89
N SER A 425 -25.07 -18.67 -56.96
CA SER A 425 -24.67 -19.50 -58.09
C SER A 425 -23.36 -19.02 -58.72
N ASN A 426 -23.23 -17.72 -58.98
CA ASN A 426 -22.02 -17.12 -59.55
C ASN A 426 -20.80 -17.17 -58.62
N LYS A 427 -21.02 -17.29 -57.30
CA LYS A 427 -19.94 -17.50 -56.32
C LYS A 427 -19.42 -18.94 -56.33
N PHE A 428 -20.29 -19.92 -56.60
CA PHE A 428 -19.93 -21.35 -56.65
C PHE A 428 -19.43 -21.79 -58.03
N ASN A 429 -20.04 -21.28 -59.10
CA ASN A 429 -19.67 -21.54 -60.49
C ASN A 429 -18.97 -20.29 -61.01
N LYS A 430 -17.64 -20.30 -61.17
CA LYS A 430 -16.85 -19.21 -61.77
C LYS A 430 -17.28 -18.99 -63.24
N SER A 431 -18.45 -18.38 -63.46
CA SER A 431 -18.99 -18.08 -64.78
C SER A 431 -18.45 -16.72 -65.24
N ASN A 432 -17.72 -16.68 -66.35
CA ASN A 432 -17.05 -15.46 -66.87
C ASN A 432 -18.00 -14.48 -67.60
N LYS A 433 -19.34 -14.62 -67.46
CA LYS A 433 -20.32 -13.87 -68.27
C LYS A 433 -21.26 -12.95 -67.47
N SER A 434 -21.18 -12.91 -66.14
CA SER A 434 -22.05 -12.04 -65.34
C SER A 434 -21.47 -10.64 -65.15
N MET A 435 -22.31 -9.60 -65.19
CA MET A 435 -21.95 -8.23 -64.84
C MET A 435 -21.21 -8.18 -63.48
N PRO A 436 -20.11 -7.39 -63.35
CA PRO A 436 -19.37 -7.27 -62.10
C PRO A 436 -20.25 -6.82 -60.92
N ASN A 437 -19.93 -7.32 -59.73
CA ASN A 437 -20.70 -7.07 -58.49
C ASN A 437 -20.16 -5.88 -57.68
N ASP A 438 -19.53 -4.91 -58.33
CA ASP A 438 -19.04 -3.68 -57.70
C ASP A 438 -19.97 -2.50 -57.97
N LEU A 439 -19.91 -1.49 -57.09
CA LEU A 439 -20.76 -0.31 -57.14
C LEU A 439 -20.63 0.44 -58.48
N GLU A 440 -19.42 0.58 -59.01
CA GLU A 440 -19.14 1.39 -60.19
C GLU A 440 -19.73 0.74 -61.45
N SER A 441 -19.54 -0.57 -61.62
CA SER A 441 -20.13 -1.36 -62.71
C SER A 441 -21.66 -1.35 -62.69
N LEU A 442 -22.26 -1.46 -61.49
CA LEU A 442 -23.72 -1.42 -61.33
C LEU A 442 -24.29 -0.03 -61.65
N LEU A 443 -23.63 1.04 -61.20
CA LEU A 443 -24.03 2.40 -61.55
C LEU A 443 -23.89 2.67 -63.06
N LEU A 444 -22.83 2.17 -63.71
CA LEU A 444 -22.69 2.22 -65.17
C LEU A 444 -23.84 1.51 -65.89
N HIS A 445 -24.24 0.34 -65.39
CA HIS A 445 -25.37 -0.40 -65.94
C HIS A 445 -26.69 0.37 -65.79
N PHE A 446 -26.93 0.97 -64.62
CA PHE A 446 -28.09 1.84 -64.40
C PHE A 446 -28.13 2.99 -65.41
N ILE A 447 -26.99 3.68 -65.59
CA ILE A 447 -26.87 4.82 -66.51
C ILE A 447 -27.14 4.39 -67.95
N ASN A 448 -26.53 3.31 -68.42
CA ASN A 448 -26.66 2.85 -69.80
C ASN A 448 -28.09 2.42 -70.16
N HIS A 449 -28.88 1.96 -69.19
CA HIS A 449 -30.27 1.52 -69.38
C HIS A 449 -31.33 2.60 -69.06
N PHE A 450 -30.90 3.80 -68.67
CA PHE A 450 -31.76 4.95 -68.44
C PHE A 450 -31.96 5.77 -69.72
N SER A 451 -33.15 6.36 -69.87
CA SER A 451 -33.44 7.39 -70.88
C SER A 451 -34.14 8.58 -70.22
N ILE A 452 -33.72 9.78 -70.61
CA ILE A 452 -34.37 11.01 -70.17
C ILE A 452 -35.73 11.24 -70.84
N LYS A 453 -35.98 10.63 -72.01
CA LYS A 453 -37.20 10.87 -72.81
C LYS A 453 -38.46 10.29 -72.17
N ASP A 454 -38.32 9.32 -71.28
CA ASP A 454 -39.42 8.66 -70.57
C ASP A 454 -39.26 8.70 -69.04
N GLU A 455 -38.59 9.74 -68.53
CA GLU A 455 -38.40 9.95 -67.09
C GLU A 455 -39.73 10.05 -66.35
N LYS A 456 -39.81 9.33 -65.21
CA LYS A 456 -40.99 9.26 -64.35
C LYS A 456 -40.55 9.20 -62.89
N ASP A 457 -41.51 9.48 -62.01
CA ASP A 457 -41.38 9.36 -60.55
C ASP A 457 -40.82 8.02 -60.05
N ILE A 458 -41.00 6.94 -60.82
CA ILE A 458 -40.46 5.61 -60.50
C ILE A 458 -38.93 5.61 -60.56
N HIS A 459 -38.33 6.26 -61.57
CA HIS A 459 -36.87 6.34 -61.71
C HIS A 459 -36.24 7.13 -60.56
N LYS A 460 -36.88 8.21 -60.14
CA LYS A 460 -36.46 9.02 -58.98
C LYS A 460 -36.55 8.24 -57.67
N LYS A 461 -37.60 7.43 -57.50
CA LYS A 461 -37.76 6.56 -56.32
C LYS A 461 -36.72 5.44 -56.28
N LEU A 462 -36.35 4.87 -57.44
CA LEU A 462 -35.27 3.89 -57.54
C LEU A 462 -33.91 4.51 -57.20
N TRP A 463 -33.62 5.68 -57.75
CA TRP A 463 -32.36 6.36 -57.46
C TRP A 463 -32.21 6.73 -55.97
N LYS A 464 -33.26 7.20 -55.30
CA LYS A 464 -33.24 7.44 -53.84
C LYS A 464 -32.90 6.20 -53.00
N ARG A 465 -33.23 5.00 -53.50
CA ARG A 465 -32.83 3.74 -52.84
C ARG A 465 -31.36 3.43 -53.10
N ILE A 466 -30.90 3.68 -54.33
CA ILE A 466 -29.49 3.57 -54.72
C ILE A 466 -28.60 4.55 -53.92
N GLU A 467 -29.04 5.80 -53.68
CA GLU A 467 -28.31 6.78 -52.86
C GLU A 467 -28.00 6.25 -51.46
N LYS A 468 -28.96 5.57 -50.81
CA LYS A 468 -28.74 4.93 -49.51
C LYS A 468 -27.74 3.78 -49.57
N CYS A 469 -27.69 3.07 -50.69
CA CYS A 469 -26.72 1.99 -50.89
C CYS A 469 -25.31 2.55 -51.14
N ILE A 470 -25.19 3.67 -51.85
CA ILE A 470 -23.91 4.36 -52.13
C ILE A 470 -23.21 4.78 -50.82
N GLU A 471 -23.95 5.26 -49.82
CA GLU A 471 -23.40 5.65 -48.51
C GLU A 471 -22.75 4.48 -47.76
N ILE A 472 -23.27 3.26 -47.95
CA ILE A 472 -22.82 2.06 -47.23
C ILE A 472 -21.67 1.37 -47.98
N LEU A 473 -21.71 1.42 -49.31
CA LEU A 473 -20.79 0.69 -50.20
C LEU A 473 -19.44 1.40 -50.44
N ILE A 474 -19.25 2.63 -49.97
CA ILE A 474 -18.02 3.44 -50.09
C ILE A 474 -17.29 3.51 -48.76
#